data_AF-A0A2U1NTA2-F1
#
_entry.id   AF-A0A2U1NTA2-F1
#
_cell.length_a   1.000
_cell.length_b   1.000
_cell.length_c   1.000
_cell.angle_alpha   90.00
_cell.angle_beta   90.00
_cell.angle_gamma   90.00
#
_symmetry.space_group_name_H-M   'P 1'
#
loop_
_entity.id
_entity.type
_entity.pdbx_description
1 polymer ?
#
loop_
_entity_poly.entity_id
_entity_poly.type
_entity_poly.pdbx_seq_one_letter_code
_entity_poly.pdbx_strand_id
1 'polypeptide(L)'
;MRHRAGIVTDEMLTIPKWRFAVIGMLEALGVVTGMYSAAMLPGPAIPILNQTFLLWQLGFSALLLGRRYSWNKIAGCLFVAAGVVTAIASGSESGQMLSGVGLLWPIMMVVSSAFQAGATIIKESVFIDAVAHLKGKLLDIFVVNSFGSAFQAFFVLLFLPVLSNLKGIPFHELPSYIKSGAGCFFNVGASSGCDGSPLLPLLYIVNNIAFNISILNLVKISSAVVSSLAVVLSVPTTIYILSLPLPFLPEGVTLSSYFLFGSVILVLGLILYNVPQHNNIKHNSDSDFM
;
A
#
# COMPACT_ATOMS: atom_id res chain seq x y z
N MET A 1 -13.18 -17.08 18.63
CA MET A 1 -12.13 -17.56 19.57
C MET A 1 -11.49 -16.43 20.37
N ARG A 2 -10.97 -15.35 19.76
CA ARG A 2 -10.37 -14.22 20.51
C ARG A 2 -11.34 -13.41 21.39
N HIS A 3 -12.60 -13.26 20.95
CA HIS A 3 -13.68 -12.67 21.77
C HIS A 3 -14.00 -13.52 23.01
N ARG A 4 -14.10 -14.84 22.84
CA ARG A 4 -14.23 -15.79 23.96
C ARG A 4 -13.01 -15.82 24.89
N ALA A 5 -11.85 -15.38 24.42
CA ALA A 5 -10.62 -15.26 25.22
C ALA A 5 -10.50 -13.91 25.96
N GLY A 6 -11.50 -13.02 25.86
CA GLY A 6 -11.49 -11.70 26.53
C GLY A 6 -10.51 -10.67 25.94
N ILE A 7 -9.81 -11.03 24.85
CA ILE A 7 -8.85 -10.15 24.16
C ILE A 7 -9.59 -9.09 23.33
N VAL A 8 -10.80 -9.41 22.86
CA VAL A 8 -11.71 -8.49 22.17
C VAL A 8 -12.91 -8.25 23.08
N THR A 9 -13.05 -7.04 23.60
CA THR A 9 -14.20 -6.66 24.43
C THR A 9 -15.40 -6.25 23.56
N ASP A 10 -16.62 -6.35 24.09
CA ASP A 10 -17.82 -5.91 23.36
C ASP A 10 -17.77 -4.41 22.99
N GLU A 11 -17.10 -3.60 23.81
CA GLU A 11 -16.81 -2.18 23.53
C GLU A 11 -15.92 -1.99 22.29
N MET A 12 -15.04 -2.94 21.96
CA MET A 12 -14.25 -2.89 20.72
C MET A 12 -15.09 -3.23 19.48
N LEU A 13 -16.20 -3.96 19.65
CA LEU A 13 -17.13 -4.33 18.58
C LEU A 13 -18.20 -3.26 18.31
N THR A 14 -18.40 -2.32 19.25
CA THR A 14 -19.33 -1.19 19.11
C THR A 14 -18.80 -0.04 18.27
N ILE A 15 -17.54 -0.12 17.79
CA ILE A 15 -16.96 0.90 16.91
C ILE A 15 -17.85 1.06 15.66
N PRO A 16 -18.13 2.30 15.22
CA PRO A 16 -19.02 2.56 14.10
C PRO A 16 -18.60 1.82 12.83
N LYS A 17 -19.41 0.83 12.44
CA LYS A 17 -19.15 -0.07 11.29
C LYS A 17 -19.06 0.67 9.95
N TRP A 18 -19.69 1.84 9.84
CA TRP A 18 -19.63 2.66 8.63
C TRP A 18 -18.20 3.09 8.29
N ARG A 19 -17.32 3.29 9.29
CA ARG A 19 -15.90 3.64 9.04
C ARG A 19 -15.17 2.48 8.38
N PHE A 20 -15.40 1.25 8.83
CA PHE A 20 -14.86 0.05 8.19
C PHE A 20 -15.43 -0.19 6.79
N ALA A 21 -16.71 0.17 6.57
CA ALA A 21 -17.30 0.12 5.24
C ALA A 21 -16.64 1.11 4.27
N VAL A 22 -16.40 2.36 4.70
CA VAL A 22 -15.69 3.37 3.89
C VAL A 22 -14.25 2.95 3.61
N ILE A 23 -13.54 2.41 4.61
CA ILE A 23 -12.21 1.83 4.41
C ILE A 23 -12.27 0.74 3.33
N GLY A 24 -13.15 -0.26 3.49
CA GLY A 24 -13.28 -1.35 2.55
C GLY A 24 -13.64 -0.90 1.13
N MET A 25 -14.49 0.12 1.00
CA MET A 25 -14.85 0.71 -0.29
C MET A 25 -13.66 1.40 -0.97
N LEU A 26 -12.91 2.21 -0.23
CA LEU A 26 -11.73 2.90 -0.75
C LEU A 26 -10.62 1.91 -1.12
N GLU A 27 -10.39 0.88 -0.32
CA GLU A 27 -9.43 -0.18 -0.65
C GLU A 27 -9.86 -0.97 -1.87
N ALA A 28 -11.15 -1.30 -1.99
CA ALA A 28 -11.69 -1.97 -3.17
C ALA A 28 -11.51 -1.12 -4.42
N LEU A 29 -11.91 0.16 -4.39
CA LEU A 29 -11.72 1.09 -5.52
C LEU A 29 -10.23 1.23 -5.88
N GLY A 30 -9.37 1.39 -4.89
CA GLY A 30 -7.92 1.47 -5.06
C GLY A 30 -7.36 0.22 -5.75
N VAL A 31 -7.68 -0.97 -5.25
CA VAL A 31 -7.19 -2.24 -5.83
C VAL A 31 -7.73 -2.46 -7.24
N VAL A 32 -9.04 -2.26 -7.45
CA VAL A 32 -9.71 -2.44 -8.76
C VAL A 32 -9.09 -1.53 -9.82
N THR A 33 -8.99 -0.23 -9.54
CA THR A 33 -8.41 0.74 -10.46
C THR A 33 -6.90 0.53 -10.63
N GLY A 34 -6.19 0.24 -9.55
CA GLY A 34 -4.75 0.04 -9.55
C GLY A 34 -4.32 -1.20 -10.33
N MET A 35 -5.01 -2.33 -10.16
CA MET A 35 -4.75 -3.55 -10.92
C MET A 35 -5.06 -3.35 -12.41
N TYR A 36 -6.12 -2.61 -12.74
CA TYR A 36 -6.50 -2.34 -14.12
C TYR A 36 -5.49 -1.41 -14.82
N SER A 37 -4.99 -0.35 -14.15
CA SER A 37 -3.90 0.47 -14.68
C SER A 37 -2.58 -0.29 -14.77
N ALA A 38 -2.25 -1.09 -13.75
CA ALA A 38 -1.01 -1.88 -13.72
C ALA A 38 -0.91 -2.87 -14.89
N ALA A 39 -2.05 -3.42 -15.34
CA ALA A 39 -2.09 -4.31 -16.50
C ALA A 39 -1.76 -3.61 -17.84
N MET A 40 -1.88 -2.27 -17.90
CA MET A 40 -1.67 -1.46 -19.10
C MET A 40 -0.38 -0.63 -19.04
N LEU A 41 0.30 -0.65 -17.88
CA LEU A 41 1.52 0.12 -17.64
C LEU A 41 2.76 -0.78 -17.72
N PRO A 42 3.90 -0.24 -18.17
CA PRO A 42 5.17 -0.94 -18.05
C PRO A 42 5.50 -1.23 -16.58
N GLY A 43 6.05 -2.40 -16.30
CA GLY A 43 6.42 -2.84 -14.95
C GLY A 43 7.19 -1.79 -14.12
N PRO A 44 8.23 -1.14 -14.66
CA PRO A 44 8.98 -0.14 -13.89
C PRO A 44 8.24 1.21 -13.72
N ALA A 45 7.19 1.50 -14.50
CA ALA A 45 6.39 2.71 -14.29
C ALA A 45 5.47 2.61 -13.06
N ILE A 46 5.09 1.38 -12.67
CA ILE A 46 4.16 1.13 -11.55
C ILE A 46 4.71 1.66 -10.22
N PRO A 47 5.95 1.35 -9.77
CA PRO A 47 6.44 1.85 -8.49
C PRO A 47 6.72 3.36 -8.52
N ILE A 48 7.10 3.92 -9.68
CA ILE A 48 7.30 5.37 -9.87
C ILE A 48 5.97 6.11 -9.63
N LEU A 49 4.88 5.64 -10.23
CA LEU A 49 3.56 6.25 -10.06
C LEU A 49 3.00 6.01 -8.65
N ASN A 50 3.23 4.83 -8.08
CA ASN A 50 2.85 4.52 -6.70
C ASN A 50 3.57 5.39 -5.67
N GLN A 51 4.68 6.04 -6.03
CA GLN A 51 5.34 6.97 -5.12
C GLN A 51 4.44 8.16 -4.72
N THR A 52 3.45 8.50 -5.55
CA THR A 52 2.44 9.51 -5.22
C THR A 52 1.61 9.14 -3.99
N PHE A 53 1.56 7.86 -3.62
CA PHE A 53 0.93 7.37 -2.39
C PHE A 53 1.44 8.10 -1.14
N LEU A 54 2.75 8.33 -1.00
CA LEU A 54 3.30 9.06 0.15
C LEU A 54 2.83 10.52 0.19
N LEU A 55 2.73 11.17 -0.97
CA LEU A 55 2.27 12.55 -1.07
C LEU A 55 0.80 12.67 -0.69
N TRP A 56 -0.03 11.75 -1.19
CA TRP A 56 -1.45 11.66 -0.82
C TRP A 56 -1.63 11.37 0.66
N GLN A 57 -0.87 10.43 1.24
CA GLN A 57 -0.92 10.13 2.66
C GLN A 57 -0.55 11.34 3.52
N LEU A 58 0.49 12.08 3.14
CA LEU A 58 0.90 13.30 3.85
C LEU A 58 -0.21 14.35 3.80
N GLY A 59 -0.79 14.57 2.60
CA GLY A 59 -1.90 15.50 2.40
C GLY A 59 -3.14 15.11 3.20
N PHE A 60 -3.60 13.87 3.09
CA PHE A 60 -4.75 13.38 3.84
C PHE A 60 -4.49 13.32 5.34
N SER A 61 -3.27 13.02 5.79
CA SER A 61 -2.95 13.08 7.22
C SER A 61 -2.94 14.52 7.74
N ALA A 62 -2.53 15.51 6.94
CA ALA A 62 -2.62 16.90 7.36
C ALA A 62 -4.08 17.37 7.42
N LEU A 63 -4.91 16.97 6.45
CA LEU A 63 -6.31 17.37 6.34
C LEU A 63 -7.25 16.65 7.31
N LEU A 64 -7.16 15.31 7.42
CA LEU A 64 -8.09 14.49 8.20
C LEU A 64 -7.66 14.30 9.66
N LEU A 65 -6.36 14.20 9.91
CA LEU A 65 -5.82 14.03 11.27
C LEU A 65 -5.33 15.35 11.88
N GLY A 66 -5.34 16.45 11.12
CA GLY A 66 -4.89 17.77 11.59
C GLY A 66 -3.39 17.84 11.93
N ARG A 67 -2.58 16.88 11.46
CA ARG A 67 -1.15 16.83 11.79
C ARG A 67 -0.38 17.94 11.09
N ARG A 68 0.48 18.62 11.85
CA ARG A 68 1.46 19.56 11.30
C ARG A 68 2.77 18.83 11.00
N TYR A 69 3.14 18.82 9.73
CA TYR A 69 4.41 18.28 9.28
C TYR A 69 5.43 19.40 9.16
N SER A 70 6.64 19.14 9.64
CA SER A 70 7.74 20.06 9.46
C SER A 70 8.35 19.95 8.07
N TRP A 71 9.04 21.01 7.64
CA TRP A 71 9.73 21.06 6.36
C TRP A 71 10.68 19.86 6.14
N ASN A 72 11.37 19.38 7.19
CA ASN A 72 12.26 18.22 7.08
C ASN A 72 11.52 16.93 6.73
N LYS A 73 10.30 16.73 7.25
CA LYS A 73 9.49 15.54 6.93
C LYS A 73 8.97 15.59 5.50
N ILE A 74 8.55 16.78 5.05
CA ILE A 74 8.12 17.00 3.65
C ILE A 74 9.29 16.75 2.71
N ALA A 75 10.45 17.36 3.00
CA ALA A 75 11.68 17.15 2.24
C ALA A 75 12.08 15.67 2.24
N GLY A 76 12.07 14.99 3.39
CA GLY A 76 12.36 13.57 3.49
C GLY A 76 11.48 12.72 2.56
N CYS A 77 10.16 12.93 2.54
CA CYS A 77 9.26 12.23 1.63
C CYS A 77 9.56 12.52 0.15
N LEU A 78 9.91 13.77 -0.20
CA LEU A 78 10.30 14.15 -1.56
C LEU A 78 11.62 13.51 -1.99
N PHE A 79 12.61 13.44 -1.08
CA PHE A 79 13.88 12.75 -1.31
C PHE A 79 13.65 11.24 -1.50
N VAL A 80 12.80 10.62 -0.70
CA VAL A 80 12.39 9.22 -0.90
C VAL A 80 11.77 9.04 -2.29
N ALA A 81 10.90 9.96 -2.69
CA ALA A 81 10.30 9.90 -4.02
C ALA A 81 11.32 10.02 -5.15
N ALA A 82 12.21 11.01 -5.07
CA ALA A 82 13.30 11.18 -6.01
C ALA A 82 14.23 9.95 -6.05
N GLY A 83 14.50 9.33 -4.89
CA GLY A 83 15.31 8.12 -4.80
C GLY A 83 14.70 6.93 -5.53
N VAL A 84 13.38 6.70 -5.37
CA VAL A 84 12.66 5.65 -6.11
C VAL A 84 12.67 5.94 -7.61
N VAL A 85 12.36 7.18 -8.02
CA VAL A 85 12.36 7.55 -9.45
C VAL A 85 13.73 7.37 -10.07
N THR A 86 14.79 7.86 -9.43
CA THR A 86 16.16 7.74 -9.93
C THR A 86 16.64 6.30 -9.98
N ALA A 87 16.30 5.49 -8.97
CA ALA A 87 16.67 4.08 -8.94
C ALA A 87 16.05 3.29 -10.10
N ILE A 88 14.77 3.55 -10.39
CA ILE A 88 14.00 2.76 -11.36
C ILE A 88 14.14 3.29 -12.79
N ALA A 89 14.13 4.62 -12.98
CA ALA A 89 14.27 5.23 -14.30
C ALA A 89 15.61 4.92 -14.96
N SER A 90 16.61 4.49 -14.18
CA SER A 90 17.93 4.14 -14.70
C SER A 90 18.03 2.81 -15.45
N GLY A 91 17.05 1.93 -15.28
CA GLY A 91 16.97 0.65 -16.00
C GLY A 91 16.18 0.75 -17.31
N SER A 92 15.71 1.94 -17.68
CA SER A 92 14.75 2.16 -18.77
C SER A 92 15.13 3.40 -19.57
N GLU A 93 15.06 3.36 -20.91
CA GLU A 93 15.17 4.57 -21.72
C GLU A 93 14.00 5.52 -21.37
N SER A 94 14.29 6.51 -20.53
CA SER A 94 13.32 7.34 -19.81
C SER A 94 12.41 8.19 -20.72
N GLY A 95 12.73 8.29 -22.01
CA GLY A 95 11.88 8.92 -23.03
C GLY A 95 10.83 7.99 -23.66
N GLN A 96 10.97 6.67 -23.53
CA GLN A 96 10.11 5.68 -24.20
C GLN A 96 9.18 4.89 -23.26
N MET A 97 9.40 4.91 -21.94
CA MET A 97 8.58 4.11 -21.00
C MET A 97 7.07 4.37 -21.10
N LEU A 98 6.66 5.62 -21.29
CA LEU A 98 5.25 6.00 -21.45
C LEU A 98 4.89 6.27 -22.92
N SER A 99 5.84 6.12 -23.84
CA SER A 99 5.57 6.30 -25.26
C SER A 99 4.65 5.17 -25.74
N GLY A 100 3.47 5.54 -26.24
CA GLY A 100 2.43 4.58 -26.65
C GLY A 100 1.39 4.24 -25.58
N VAL A 101 1.56 4.70 -24.33
CA VAL A 101 0.56 4.52 -23.27
C VAL A 101 -0.27 5.79 -23.13
N GLY A 102 -1.59 5.69 -23.32
CA GLY A 102 -2.49 6.82 -23.11
C GLY A 102 -2.41 7.37 -21.68
N LEU A 103 -2.46 8.70 -21.54
CA LEU A 103 -2.35 9.40 -20.24
C LEU A 103 -3.40 8.97 -19.20
N LEU A 104 -4.47 8.31 -19.65
CA LEU A 104 -5.50 7.71 -18.81
C LEU A 104 -4.91 6.73 -17.78
N TRP A 105 -4.00 5.84 -18.19
CA TRP A 105 -3.51 4.78 -17.31
C TRP A 105 -2.62 5.28 -16.17
N PRO A 106 -1.64 6.18 -16.43
CA PRO A 106 -0.90 6.83 -15.34
C PRO A 106 -1.78 7.63 -14.40
N ILE A 107 -2.75 8.41 -14.91
CA ILE A 107 -3.68 9.18 -14.08
C ILE A 107 -4.49 8.24 -13.19
N MET A 108 -5.02 7.16 -13.75
CA MET A 108 -5.81 6.19 -13.01
C MET A 108 -4.99 5.50 -11.91
N MET A 109 -3.70 5.24 -12.14
CA MET A 109 -2.77 4.72 -11.13
C MET A 109 -2.56 5.72 -9.97
N VAL A 110 -2.42 7.01 -10.27
CA VAL A 110 -2.29 8.07 -9.25
C VAL A 110 -3.59 8.21 -8.44
N VAL A 111 -4.75 8.14 -9.09
CA VAL A 111 -6.06 8.16 -8.42
C VAL A 111 -6.25 6.93 -7.53
N SER A 112 -5.86 5.74 -8.01
CA SER A 112 -5.83 4.51 -7.21
C SER A 112 -5.01 4.70 -5.93
N SER A 113 -3.81 5.29 -6.07
CA SER A 113 -2.92 5.58 -4.94
C SER A 113 -3.58 6.51 -3.92
N ALA A 114 -4.36 7.49 -4.37
CA ALA A 114 -5.11 8.38 -3.48
C ALA A 114 -6.18 7.62 -2.67
N PHE A 115 -6.94 6.71 -3.29
CA PHE A 115 -7.93 5.90 -2.55
C PHE A 115 -7.29 5.01 -1.49
N GLN A 116 -6.20 4.33 -1.84
CA GLN A 116 -5.44 3.49 -0.90
C GLN A 116 -4.84 4.32 0.25
N ALA A 117 -4.33 5.51 -0.06
CA ALA A 117 -3.78 6.44 0.93
C ALA A 117 -4.88 6.88 1.91
N GLY A 118 -6.03 7.30 1.39
CA GLY A 118 -7.19 7.68 2.19
C GLY A 118 -7.65 6.56 3.12
N ALA A 119 -7.75 5.33 2.61
CA ALA A 119 -8.10 4.17 3.43
C ALA A 119 -7.10 3.95 4.59
N THR A 120 -5.80 4.09 4.32
CA THR A 120 -4.75 3.93 5.35
C THR A 120 -4.83 5.03 6.41
N ILE A 121 -5.10 6.28 6.02
CA ILE A 121 -5.28 7.40 6.97
C ILE A 121 -6.54 7.24 7.81
N ILE A 122 -7.65 6.76 7.23
CA ILE A 122 -8.87 6.46 7.99
C ILE A 122 -8.64 5.28 8.95
N LYS A 123 -7.86 4.27 8.57
CA LYS A 123 -7.44 3.21 9.50
C LYS A 123 -6.64 3.79 10.68
N GLU A 124 -5.71 4.71 10.42
CA GLU A 124 -4.98 5.41 11.48
C GLU A 124 -5.91 6.21 12.39
N SER A 125 -6.89 6.95 11.86
CA SER A 125 -7.85 7.69 12.67
C SER A 125 -8.73 6.77 13.54
N VAL A 126 -9.12 5.60 13.03
CA VAL A 126 -9.84 4.59 13.82
C VAL A 126 -8.99 4.08 14.98
N PHE A 127 -7.68 3.86 14.79
CA PHE A 127 -6.79 3.46 15.88
C PHE A 127 -6.65 4.56 16.95
N ILE A 128 -6.51 5.83 16.53
CA ILE A 128 -6.40 6.98 17.44
C ILE A 128 -7.70 7.15 18.25
N ASP A 129 -8.85 7.14 17.57
CA ASP A 129 -10.16 7.27 18.21
C ASP A 129 -10.43 6.12 19.18
N ALA A 130 -10.01 4.90 18.85
CA ALA A 130 -10.19 3.76 19.73
C ALA A 130 -9.36 3.88 21.02
N VAL A 131 -8.14 4.44 20.97
CA VAL A 131 -7.34 4.70 22.17
C VAL A 131 -8.04 5.72 23.09
N ALA A 132 -8.65 6.75 22.51
CA ALA A 132 -9.40 7.75 23.26
C ALA A 132 -10.66 7.16 23.93
N HIS A 133 -11.41 6.31 23.22
CA HIS A 133 -12.64 5.70 23.74
C HIS A 133 -12.38 4.55 24.73
N LEU A 134 -11.32 3.77 24.54
CA LEU A 134 -11.03 2.57 25.34
C LEU A 134 -10.10 2.86 26.54
N LYS A 135 -10.04 4.12 27.01
CA LYS A 135 -9.23 4.58 28.16
C LYS A 135 -7.76 4.13 28.06
N GLY A 136 -7.15 4.26 26.88
CA GLY A 136 -5.76 3.87 26.66
C GLY A 136 -5.54 2.40 26.28
N LYS A 137 -6.59 1.56 26.20
CA LYS A 137 -6.46 0.21 25.64
C LYS A 137 -6.35 0.28 24.12
N LEU A 138 -5.39 -0.46 23.60
CA LEU A 138 -5.14 -0.57 22.18
C LEU A 138 -6.18 -1.48 21.50
N LEU A 139 -6.81 -1.02 20.43
CA LEU A 139 -7.71 -1.83 19.61
C LEU A 139 -6.98 -3.04 19.03
N ASP A 140 -7.63 -4.21 19.03
CA ASP A 140 -7.07 -5.40 18.40
C ASP A 140 -7.02 -5.20 16.87
N ILE A 141 -5.84 -5.43 16.29
CA ILE A 141 -5.56 -5.28 14.86
C ILE A 141 -6.47 -6.21 14.06
N PHE A 142 -6.79 -7.39 14.61
CA PHE A 142 -7.67 -8.36 13.97
C PHE A 142 -9.06 -7.80 13.71
N VAL A 143 -9.58 -6.92 14.58
CA VAL A 143 -10.91 -6.31 14.36
C VAL A 143 -10.86 -5.42 13.12
N VAL A 144 -9.89 -4.51 13.05
CA VAL A 144 -9.74 -3.57 11.92
C VAL A 144 -9.43 -4.32 10.61
N ASN A 145 -8.51 -5.28 10.65
CA ASN A 145 -8.13 -6.06 9.48
C ASN A 145 -9.28 -6.94 8.99
N SER A 146 -9.94 -7.68 9.87
CA SER A 146 -11.03 -8.59 9.46
C SER A 146 -12.26 -7.84 8.98
N PHE A 147 -12.73 -6.79 9.68
CA PHE A 147 -13.86 -6.01 9.20
C PHE A 147 -13.51 -5.24 7.92
N GLY A 148 -12.33 -4.63 7.86
CA GLY A 148 -11.83 -3.95 6.65
C GLY A 148 -11.79 -4.88 5.44
N SER A 149 -11.14 -6.05 5.58
CA SER A 149 -11.05 -7.05 4.51
C SER A 149 -12.40 -7.65 4.13
N ALA A 150 -13.34 -7.81 5.08
CA ALA A 150 -14.68 -8.31 4.78
C ALA A 150 -15.47 -7.31 3.90
N PHE A 151 -15.46 -6.02 4.26
CA PHE A 151 -16.09 -4.98 3.44
C PHE A 151 -15.37 -4.82 2.09
N GLN A 152 -14.03 -4.85 2.09
CA GLN A 152 -13.25 -4.84 0.85
C GLN A 152 -13.66 -5.99 -0.08
N ALA A 153 -13.71 -7.23 0.43
CA ALA A 153 -14.11 -8.38 -0.34
C ALA A 153 -15.54 -8.23 -0.90
N PHE A 154 -16.47 -7.72 -0.08
CA PHE A 154 -17.83 -7.43 -0.53
C PHE A 154 -17.86 -6.42 -1.69
N PHE A 155 -17.16 -5.30 -1.58
CA PHE A 155 -17.11 -4.29 -2.65
C PHE A 155 -16.37 -4.79 -3.90
N VAL A 156 -15.29 -5.57 -3.75
CA VAL A 156 -14.60 -6.19 -4.88
C VAL A 156 -15.53 -7.15 -5.62
N LEU A 157 -16.29 -8.00 -4.90
CA LEU A 157 -17.29 -8.87 -5.50
C LEU A 157 -18.40 -8.08 -6.21
N LEU A 158 -18.78 -6.93 -5.66
CA LEU A 158 -19.75 -6.03 -6.30
C LEU A 158 -19.20 -5.40 -7.58
N PHE A 159 -17.91 -5.08 -7.65
CA PHE A 159 -17.26 -4.55 -8.85
C PHE A 159 -16.87 -5.62 -9.87
N LEU A 160 -16.87 -6.89 -9.47
CA LEU A 160 -16.44 -8.01 -10.31
C LEU A 160 -17.21 -8.12 -11.65
N PRO A 161 -18.55 -7.98 -11.71
CA PRO A 161 -19.30 -7.97 -12.97
C PRO A 161 -18.85 -6.88 -13.93
N VAL A 162 -18.58 -5.67 -13.40
CA VAL A 162 -18.11 -4.51 -14.18
C VAL A 162 -16.71 -4.79 -14.73
N LEU A 163 -15.81 -5.31 -13.89
CA LEU A 163 -14.47 -5.70 -14.30
C LEU A 163 -14.44 -6.78 -15.36
N SER A 164 -15.31 -7.80 -15.24
CA SER A 164 -15.43 -8.87 -16.23
C SER A 164 -15.85 -8.31 -17.58
N ASN A 165 -16.84 -7.42 -17.60
CA ASN A 165 -17.28 -6.76 -18.83
C ASN A 165 -16.16 -5.91 -19.47
N LEU A 166 -15.41 -5.16 -18.66
CA LEU A 166 -14.24 -4.37 -19.12
C LEU A 166 -13.10 -5.24 -19.68
N LYS A 167 -12.96 -6.49 -19.20
CA LYS A 167 -12.02 -7.47 -19.75
C LYS A 167 -12.57 -8.29 -20.92
N GLY A 168 -13.81 -8.02 -21.36
CA GLY A 168 -14.45 -8.71 -22.48
C GLY A 168 -15.07 -10.06 -22.11
N ILE A 169 -15.21 -10.39 -20.82
CA ILE A 169 -15.88 -11.61 -20.35
C ILE A 169 -17.36 -11.27 -20.09
N PRO A 170 -18.29 -11.83 -20.87
CA PRO A 170 -19.71 -11.55 -20.68
C PRO A 170 -20.20 -12.14 -19.35
N PHE A 171 -21.16 -11.48 -18.71
CA PHE A 171 -21.61 -11.82 -17.35
C PHE A 171 -22.08 -13.28 -17.20
N HIS A 172 -22.66 -13.86 -18.24
CA HIS A 172 -23.14 -15.24 -18.22
C HIS A 172 -22.01 -16.29 -18.18
N GLU A 173 -20.80 -15.95 -18.65
CA GLU A 173 -19.63 -16.83 -18.59
C GLU A 173 -18.89 -16.74 -17.26
N LEU A 174 -19.21 -15.74 -16.45
CA LEU A 174 -18.53 -15.48 -15.18
C LEU A 174 -18.52 -16.68 -14.21
N PRO A 175 -19.64 -17.41 -14.00
CA PRO A 175 -19.62 -18.60 -13.15
C PRO A 175 -18.72 -19.71 -13.71
N SER A 176 -18.71 -19.88 -15.03
CA SER A 176 -17.82 -20.83 -15.70
C SER A 176 -16.35 -20.44 -15.53
N TYR A 177 -16.03 -19.15 -15.70
CA TYR A 177 -14.69 -18.61 -15.50
C TYR A 177 -14.19 -18.82 -14.06
N ILE A 178 -15.03 -18.57 -13.05
CA ILE A 178 -14.70 -18.82 -11.65
C ILE A 178 -14.49 -20.32 -11.40
N LYS A 179 -15.33 -21.18 -11.98
CA LYS A 179 -15.19 -22.64 -11.85
C LYS A 179 -13.89 -23.14 -12.46
N SER A 180 -13.52 -22.66 -13.64
CA SER A 180 -12.26 -22.99 -14.31
C SER A 180 -11.06 -22.47 -13.50
N GLY A 181 -11.14 -21.25 -12.96
CA GLY A 181 -10.11 -20.70 -12.07
C GLY A 181 -9.94 -21.52 -10.78
N ALA A 182 -11.05 -21.98 -10.19
CA ALA A 182 -11.02 -22.88 -9.03
C ALA A 182 -10.42 -24.25 -9.39
N GLY A 183 -10.75 -24.80 -10.56
CA GLY A 183 -10.12 -26.02 -11.09
C GLY A 183 -8.61 -25.87 -11.21
N CYS A 184 -8.15 -24.75 -11.79
CA CYS A 184 -6.73 -24.42 -11.87
C CYS A 184 -6.09 -24.25 -10.47
N PHE A 185 -6.76 -23.57 -9.54
CA PHE A 185 -6.30 -23.38 -8.16
C PHE A 185 -6.15 -24.71 -7.40
N PHE A 186 -7.11 -25.61 -7.51
CA PHE A 186 -7.02 -26.93 -6.86
C PHE A 186 -6.22 -27.95 -7.69
N ASN A 187 -5.69 -27.54 -8.84
CA ASN A 187 -5.02 -28.40 -9.81
C ASN A 187 -5.89 -29.62 -10.23
N VAL A 188 -7.20 -29.39 -10.35
CA VAL A 188 -8.19 -30.39 -10.79
C VAL A 188 -8.62 -30.04 -12.22
N GLY A 189 -8.25 -30.90 -13.18
CA GLY A 189 -8.60 -30.73 -14.60
C GLY A 189 -7.57 -29.91 -15.39
N ALA A 190 -6.30 -30.33 -15.34
CA ALA A 190 -5.13 -29.65 -15.91
C ALA A 190 -5.34 -29.12 -17.34
N SER A 191 -5.71 -27.85 -17.45
CA SER A 191 -5.45 -27.01 -18.62
C SER A 191 -4.00 -26.51 -18.57
N SER A 192 -3.34 -26.39 -19.73
CA SER A 192 -1.99 -25.82 -19.84
C SER A 192 -1.89 -24.46 -19.13
N GLY A 193 -0.91 -24.28 -18.24
CA GLY A 193 -0.65 -23.00 -17.55
C GLY A 193 -1.05 -22.93 -16.07
N CYS A 194 -1.40 -24.05 -15.42
CA CYS A 194 -1.66 -24.13 -13.98
C CYS A 194 -0.43 -24.60 -13.16
N ASP A 195 0.77 -24.48 -13.72
CA ASP A 195 2.00 -24.97 -13.11
C ASP A 195 2.28 -24.25 -11.77
N GLY A 196 2.59 -25.04 -10.73
CA GLY A 196 2.87 -24.53 -9.39
C GLY A 196 1.63 -24.26 -8.51
N SER A 197 0.43 -24.55 -9.01
CA SER A 197 -0.82 -24.54 -8.23
C SER A 197 -0.99 -25.86 -7.42
N PRO A 198 -1.50 -25.84 -6.17
CA PRO A 198 -1.97 -24.70 -5.36
C PRO A 198 -0.85 -23.96 -4.58
N LEU A 199 0.38 -24.48 -4.59
CA LEU A 199 1.42 -24.06 -3.66
C LEU A 199 1.81 -22.57 -3.81
N LEU A 200 2.02 -22.10 -5.04
CA LEU A 200 2.41 -20.71 -5.32
C LEU A 200 1.31 -19.71 -4.89
N PRO A 201 0.03 -19.89 -5.27
CA PRO A 201 -1.06 -19.05 -4.75
C PRO A 201 -1.19 -19.07 -3.23
N LEU A 202 -1.06 -20.24 -2.59
CA LEU A 202 -1.14 -20.34 -1.13
C LEU A 202 0.00 -19.59 -0.45
N LEU A 203 1.23 -19.72 -0.95
CA LEU A 203 2.38 -19.00 -0.43
C LEU A 203 2.21 -17.48 -0.58
N TYR A 204 1.66 -17.02 -1.72
CA TYR A 204 1.30 -15.63 -1.92
C TYR A 204 0.26 -15.15 -0.88
N ILE A 205 -0.82 -15.91 -0.67
CA ILE A 205 -1.87 -15.56 0.31
C ILE A 205 -1.29 -15.45 1.72
N VAL A 206 -0.49 -16.43 2.14
CA VAL A 206 0.13 -16.44 3.48
C VAL A 206 1.04 -15.23 3.66
N ASN A 207 1.91 -14.94 2.68
CA ASN A 207 2.78 -13.78 2.73
C ASN A 207 2.00 -12.46 2.72
N ASN A 208 0.93 -12.35 1.93
CA ASN A 208 0.10 -11.15 1.87
C ASN A 208 -0.60 -10.88 3.21
N ILE A 209 -1.13 -11.93 3.85
CA ILE A 209 -1.74 -11.82 5.19
C ILE A 209 -0.69 -11.39 6.22
N ALA A 210 0.49 -12.01 6.22
CA ALA A 210 1.57 -11.65 7.13
C ALA A 210 2.03 -10.19 6.95
N PHE A 211 2.13 -9.74 5.69
CA PHE A 211 2.49 -8.37 5.33
C PHE A 211 1.44 -7.36 5.80
N ASN A 212 0.16 -7.60 5.52
CA ASN A 212 -0.93 -6.72 5.94
C ASN A 212 -1.01 -6.58 7.47
N ILE A 213 -0.86 -7.69 8.21
CA ILE A 213 -0.82 -7.67 9.68
C ILE A 213 0.39 -6.87 10.18
N SER A 214 1.56 -7.06 9.58
CA SER A 214 2.80 -6.37 9.96
C SER A 214 2.70 -4.86 9.75
N ILE A 215 2.18 -4.42 8.60
CA ILE A 215 1.97 -3.00 8.31
C ILE A 215 0.95 -2.41 9.27
N LEU A 216 -0.19 -3.08 9.51
CA LEU A 216 -1.18 -2.56 10.45
C LEU A 216 -0.63 -2.44 11.87
N ASN A 217 0.23 -3.37 12.29
CA ASN A 217 0.92 -3.26 13.57
C ASN A 217 1.84 -2.03 13.62
N LEU A 218 2.53 -1.74 12.52
CA LEU A 218 3.38 -0.54 12.41
C LEU A 218 2.56 0.75 12.39
N VAL A 219 1.42 0.78 11.68
CA VAL A 219 0.49 1.91 11.68
C VAL A 219 -0.03 2.18 13.08
N LYS A 220 -0.36 1.12 13.82
CA LYS A 220 -0.86 1.18 15.19
C LYS A 220 0.15 1.76 16.18
N ILE A 221 1.44 1.45 16.04
CA ILE A 221 2.50 1.90 16.97
C ILE A 221 3.07 3.27 16.55
N SER A 222 3.05 3.59 15.25
CA SER A 222 3.72 4.77 14.70
C SER A 222 2.73 5.68 13.96
N SER A 223 2.67 5.58 12.63
CA SER A 223 1.75 6.32 11.76
C SER A 223 1.66 5.66 10.39
N ALA A 224 0.65 6.01 9.61
CA ALA A 224 0.54 5.58 8.22
C ALA A 224 1.76 5.98 7.40
N VAL A 225 2.24 7.22 7.53
CA VAL A 225 3.37 7.75 6.75
C VAL A 225 4.68 7.01 7.07
N VAL A 226 4.96 6.78 8.35
CA VAL A 226 6.16 6.01 8.76
C VAL A 226 6.08 4.57 8.27
N SER A 227 4.90 3.96 8.31
CA SER A 227 4.70 2.60 7.84
C SER A 227 4.98 2.48 6.34
N SER A 228 4.49 3.43 5.55
CA SER A 228 4.75 3.47 4.11
C SER A 228 6.21 3.74 3.79
N LEU A 229 6.90 4.61 4.55
CA LEU A 229 8.34 4.83 4.40
C LEU A 229 9.13 3.54 4.65
N ALA A 230 8.74 2.74 5.65
CA ALA A 230 9.34 1.44 5.92
C ALA A 230 9.09 0.45 4.77
N VAL A 231 7.90 0.49 4.15
CA VAL A 231 7.63 -0.32 2.95
C VAL A 231 8.48 0.13 1.77
N VAL A 232 8.69 1.43 1.58
CA VAL A 232 9.51 1.94 0.46
C VAL A 232 10.98 1.49 0.58
N LEU A 233 11.51 1.27 1.78
CA LEU A 233 12.84 0.65 1.96
C LEU A 233 12.94 -0.76 1.37
N SER A 234 11.81 -1.49 1.29
CA SER A 234 11.79 -2.83 0.70
C SER A 234 11.91 -2.82 -0.82
N VAL A 235 11.70 -1.66 -1.48
CA VAL A 235 11.75 -1.54 -2.95
C VAL A 235 13.16 -1.81 -3.50
N PRO A 236 14.23 -1.13 -3.02
CA PRO A 236 15.61 -1.48 -3.42
C PRO A 236 15.97 -2.93 -3.13
N THR A 237 15.59 -3.47 -1.96
CA THR A 237 15.87 -4.86 -1.61
C THR A 237 15.19 -5.84 -2.57
N THR A 238 13.95 -5.57 -2.96
CA THR A 238 13.20 -6.38 -3.93
C THR A 238 13.86 -6.34 -5.30
N ILE A 239 14.26 -5.15 -5.77
CA ILE A 239 14.96 -5.00 -7.06
C ILE A 239 16.30 -5.74 -7.03
N TYR A 240 17.04 -5.65 -5.92
CA TYR A 240 18.28 -6.39 -5.74
C TYR A 240 18.05 -7.91 -5.78
N ILE A 241 17.05 -8.43 -5.07
CA ILE A 241 16.72 -9.86 -5.08
C ILE A 241 16.30 -10.32 -6.49
N LEU A 242 15.48 -9.54 -7.19
CA LEU A 242 15.04 -9.86 -8.56
C LEU A 242 16.16 -9.76 -9.60
N SER A 243 17.26 -9.08 -9.30
CA SER A 243 18.46 -9.07 -10.16
C SER A 243 19.27 -10.36 -10.07
N LEU A 244 19.06 -11.16 -9.02
CA LEU A 244 19.71 -12.46 -8.87
C LEU A 244 19.04 -13.51 -9.77
N PRO A 245 19.78 -14.52 -10.24
CA PRO A 245 19.20 -15.64 -10.97
C PRO A 245 18.30 -16.47 -10.04
N LEU A 246 17.01 -16.19 -10.05
CA LEU A 246 16.01 -16.86 -9.22
C LEU A 246 15.39 -18.06 -9.95
N PRO A 247 15.02 -19.14 -9.24
CA PRO A 247 14.23 -20.21 -9.82
C PRO A 247 12.91 -19.63 -10.35
N PHE A 248 12.50 -20.05 -11.56
CA PHE A 248 11.32 -19.59 -12.31
C PHE A 248 11.40 -18.22 -13.02
N LEU A 249 12.50 -17.47 -12.91
CA LEU A 249 12.72 -16.22 -13.66
C LEU A 249 13.92 -16.37 -14.61
N PRO A 250 13.83 -15.94 -15.89
CA PRO A 250 14.98 -15.94 -16.80
C PRO A 250 16.06 -14.93 -16.35
N GLU A 251 17.27 -15.12 -16.87
CA GLU A 251 18.57 -14.47 -16.58
C GLU A 251 18.59 -13.23 -15.67
N GLY A 252 19.48 -13.25 -14.68
CA GLY A 252 19.71 -12.11 -13.77
C GLY A 252 20.16 -10.86 -14.52
N VAL A 253 19.58 -9.72 -14.16
CA VAL A 253 19.87 -8.42 -14.80
C VAL A 253 21.01 -7.69 -14.10
N THR A 254 21.86 -7.00 -14.87
CA THR A 254 22.92 -6.17 -14.30
C THR A 254 22.34 -4.86 -13.75
N LEU A 255 22.60 -4.58 -12.48
CA LEU A 255 22.15 -3.35 -11.82
C LEU A 255 22.99 -2.15 -12.30
N SER A 256 22.30 -1.10 -12.73
CA SER A 256 22.92 0.16 -13.15
C SER A 256 23.53 0.92 -11.95
N SER A 257 24.62 1.66 -12.15
CA SER A 257 25.22 2.50 -11.10
C SER A 257 24.24 3.55 -10.54
N TYR A 258 23.28 3.98 -11.35
CA TYR A 258 22.21 4.89 -10.95
C TYR A 258 21.19 4.25 -9.99
N PHE A 259 21.01 2.92 -10.01
CA PHE A 259 20.20 2.22 -9.02
C PHE A 259 20.79 2.36 -7.61
N LEU A 260 22.10 2.22 -7.50
CA LEU A 260 22.82 2.41 -6.23
C LEU A 260 22.71 3.85 -5.76
N PHE A 261 22.87 4.81 -6.67
CA PHE A 261 22.71 6.23 -6.37
C PHE A 261 21.28 6.57 -5.89
N GLY A 262 20.24 6.09 -6.57
CA GLY A 262 18.86 6.29 -6.16
C GLY A 262 18.52 5.63 -4.82
N SER A 263 19.10 4.45 -4.55
CA SER A 263 18.97 3.77 -3.25
C SER A 263 19.59 4.58 -2.12
N VAL A 264 20.76 5.20 -2.33
CA VAL A 264 21.39 6.10 -1.35
C VAL A 264 20.51 7.33 -1.10
N ILE A 265 19.99 7.96 -2.15
CA ILE A 265 19.07 9.10 -2.03
C ILE A 265 17.82 8.72 -1.20
N LEU A 266 17.26 7.54 -1.46
CA LEU A 266 16.10 7.02 -0.74
C LEU A 266 16.40 6.86 0.75
N VAL A 267 17.53 6.24 1.10
CA VAL A 267 17.96 6.06 2.49
C VAL A 267 18.21 7.41 3.17
N LEU A 268 18.85 8.36 2.48
CA LEU A 268 19.04 9.72 3.00
C LEU A 268 17.72 10.43 3.26
N GLY A 269 16.73 10.28 2.37
CA GLY A 269 15.38 10.81 2.56
C GLY A 269 14.69 10.24 3.79
N LEU A 270 14.87 8.94 4.06
CA LEU A 270 14.37 8.30 5.27
C LEU A 270 15.09 8.81 6.53
N ILE A 271 16.41 8.96 6.49
CA ILE A 271 17.17 9.52 7.61
C ILE A 271 16.65 10.93 7.90
N LEU A 272 16.54 11.79 6.88
CA LEU A 272 16.04 13.16 6.99
C LEU A 272 14.62 13.21 7.60
N TYR A 273 13.75 12.28 7.23
CA TYR A 273 12.40 12.17 7.81
C TYR A 273 12.43 11.82 9.31
N ASN A 274 13.37 10.97 9.72
CA ASN A 274 13.49 10.45 11.08
C ASN A 274 14.36 11.29 12.01
N VAL A 275 15.10 12.29 11.50
CA VAL A 275 15.90 13.18 12.35
C VAL A 275 14.99 13.89 13.37
N PRO A 276 15.22 13.72 14.69
CA PRO A 276 14.48 14.42 15.71
C PRO A 276 14.66 15.92 15.52
N GLN A 277 13.56 16.66 15.47
CA GLN A 277 13.65 18.11 15.44
C GLN A 277 14.07 18.60 16.83
N HIS A 278 15.32 19.04 16.95
CA HIS A 278 15.68 20.01 17.98
C HIS A 278 15.01 21.34 17.59
N ASN A 279 13.75 21.51 17.98
CA ASN A 279 13.20 22.86 18.02
C ASN A 279 14.00 23.61 19.09
N ASN A 280 14.80 24.58 18.63
CA ASN A 280 15.39 25.61 19.46
C ASN A 280 14.29 26.19 20.36
N ILE A 281 14.29 25.80 21.63
CA ILE A 281 13.77 26.62 22.72
C ILE A 281 14.74 27.81 22.81
N LYS A 282 14.67 28.74 21.85
CA LYS A 282 15.18 30.09 22.08
C LYS A 282 14.10 30.80 22.87
N HIS A 283 14.26 30.69 24.19
CA HIS A 283 13.95 31.71 25.18
C HIS A 283 13.22 32.93 24.62
N ASN A 284 11.90 32.94 24.78
CA ASN A 284 11.14 34.18 24.92
C ASN A 284 11.08 34.52 26.43
N SER A 285 12.25 34.68 27.05
CA SER A 285 12.36 35.41 28.31
C SER A 285 13.46 36.44 28.12
N ASP A 286 13.03 37.65 27.75
CA ASP A 286 13.63 38.94 28.09
C ASP A 286 12.97 39.98 27.19
N SER A 287 11.66 40.13 27.37
CA SER A 287 10.85 41.26 26.91
C SER A 287 9.45 41.03 27.45
N ASP A 288 9.28 41.26 28.76
CA ASP A 288 8.14 42.00 29.29
C ASP A 288 8.23 42.07 30.83
N PHE A 289 8.02 43.29 31.32
CA PHE A 289 7.98 43.77 32.70
C PHE A 289 9.29 44.22 33.35
N MET A 290 9.77 45.35 32.81
CA MET A 290 10.00 46.55 33.62
C MET A 290 8.67 47.08 34.20
#